data_AF-A0A8S3ZU17-F1
#
_entry.id   AF-A0A8S3ZU17-F1
#
_cell.length_a   1.000
_cell.length_b   1.000
_cell.length_c   1.000
_cell.angle_alpha   90.00
_cell.angle_beta   90.00
_cell.angle_gamma   90.00
#
_symmetry.space_group_name_H-M   'P 1'
#
loop_
_entity.id
_entity.type
_entity.pdbx_description
1 polymer ?
#
loop_
_entity_poly.entity_id
_entity_poly.type
_entity_poly.pdbx_seq_one_letter_code
_entity_poly.pdbx_strand_id
1 'polypeptide(L)'
;NCPAIDESMINVHLVPHSHIDVGWLKTVDEYYTGDNPSSVPTVGCVRCTLNTTITELLKDATRRFIFIEMKYFSRFWDEADGKLREQIRQLIKERRLEIVNGGWVMSDAGVTMYNDIIDQHTLGFDFIRDTFGSCAQSRTGWHVDQFGHSREHASVFTQMGYDSLFIGRIDFQDLANRKLKQHLELVWKTSPRNLGDRATLFVQTTYDGYYAPAEYVFDNKQIQVDPNVQERSAYNLVRLLQER
;
A
#
# COMPACT_ATOMS: atom_id res chain seq x y z
N ASN A 1 -6.76 11.16 11.57
CA ASN A 1 -5.60 11.81 12.23
C ASN A 1 -4.51 11.93 11.17
N CYS A 2 -4.62 12.93 10.28
CA CYS A 2 -3.65 13.15 9.20
C CYS A 2 -2.49 14.02 9.72
N PRO A 3 -1.24 13.79 9.27
CA PRO A 3 -0.14 14.70 9.58
C PRO A 3 -0.46 16.14 9.13
N ALA A 4 0.07 17.12 9.87
CA ALA A 4 -0.03 18.52 9.47
C ALA A 4 0.78 18.78 8.20
N ILE A 5 0.30 19.70 7.37
CA ILE A 5 0.97 20.18 6.16
C ILE A 5 1.30 21.66 6.31
N ASP A 6 2.27 22.14 5.54
CA ASP A 6 2.56 23.57 5.35
C ASP A 6 2.20 23.97 3.93
N GLU A 7 1.12 24.73 3.75
CA GLU A 7 0.63 25.17 2.43
C GLU A 7 1.59 26.10 1.68
N SER A 8 2.59 26.68 2.38
CA SER A 8 3.61 27.53 1.77
C SER A 8 4.82 26.75 1.24
N MET A 9 4.88 25.43 1.49
CA MET A 9 6.02 24.59 1.16
C MET A 9 5.64 23.39 0.28
N ILE A 10 6.66 22.76 -0.31
CA ILE A 10 6.51 21.41 -0.87
C ILE A 10 6.36 20.43 0.29
N ASN A 11 5.24 19.70 0.29
CA ASN A 11 4.98 18.67 1.29
C ASN A 11 5.39 17.31 0.72
N VAL A 12 6.30 16.62 1.42
CA VAL A 12 6.76 15.29 1.04
C VAL A 12 6.14 14.26 1.98
N HIS A 13 5.19 13.49 1.46
CA HIS A 13 4.56 12.41 2.21
C HIS A 13 5.38 11.13 2.08
N LEU A 14 6.09 10.75 3.13
CA LEU A 14 6.74 9.45 3.22
C LEU A 14 5.68 8.40 3.56
N VAL A 15 5.52 7.40 2.70
CA VAL A 15 4.55 6.32 2.87
C VAL A 15 5.28 4.98 3.02
N PRO A 16 5.68 4.59 4.25
CA PRO A 16 6.30 3.30 4.47
C PRO A 16 5.31 2.16 4.21
N HIS A 17 5.73 1.21 3.38
CA HIS A 17 4.94 0.03 3.04
C HIS A 17 5.86 -1.17 2.78
N SER A 18 5.26 -2.35 2.65
CA SER A 18 5.93 -3.55 2.15
C SER A 18 4.99 -4.18 1.13
N HIS A 19 5.48 -4.44 -0.09
CA HIS A 19 4.72 -5.21 -1.06
C HIS A 19 4.95 -6.70 -0.77
N ILE A 20 3.86 -7.44 -0.54
CA ILE A 20 3.95 -8.81 -0.06
C ILE A 20 3.06 -9.72 -0.89
N ASP A 21 3.65 -10.35 -1.90
CA ASP A 21 2.93 -11.30 -2.76
C ASP A 21 2.28 -12.42 -1.96
N VAL A 22 0.98 -12.64 -2.21
CA VAL A 22 0.25 -13.80 -1.68
C VAL A 22 0.50 -15.00 -2.59
N GLY A 23 1.77 -15.43 -2.61
CA GLY A 23 2.28 -16.45 -3.50
C GLY A 23 2.81 -15.87 -4.82
N TRP A 24 4.04 -16.21 -5.19
CA TRP A 24 4.69 -15.83 -6.46
C TRP A 24 5.89 -16.74 -6.72
N LEU A 25 7.06 -16.41 -6.15
CA LEU A 25 8.25 -17.27 -6.20
C LEU A 25 8.29 -18.30 -5.07
N LYS A 26 7.53 -18.03 -4.01
CA LYS A 26 7.30 -18.91 -2.86
C LYS A 26 5.82 -19.10 -2.65
N THR A 27 5.45 -20.14 -1.93
CA THR A 27 4.08 -20.34 -1.45
C THR A 27 3.72 -19.29 -0.40
N VAL A 28 2.42 -19.15 -0.14
CA VAL A 28 1.89 -18.26 0.91
C VAL A 28 2.52 -18.58 2.27
N ASP A 29 2.66 -19.86 2.61
CA ASP A 29 3.19 -20.26 3.92
C ASP A 29 4.68 -19.96 4.06
N GLU A 30 5.47 -20.23 3.02
CA GLU A 30 6.91 -19.93 2.99
C GLU A 30 7.17 -18.42 3.11
N TYR A 31 6.42 -17.59 2.39
CA TYR A 31 6.50 -16.14 2.57
C TYR A 31 6.13 -15.72 4.00
N TYR A 32 5.05 -16.31 4.55
CA TYR A 32 4.58 -15.93 5.88
C TYR A 32 5.60 -16.25 6.97
N THR A 33 6.10 -17.49 7.02
CA THR A 33 7.01 -17.96 8.06
C THR A 33 8.43 -17.48 7.86
N GLY A 34 8.81 -17.17 6.61
CA GLY A 34 10.19 -16.89 6.22
C GLY A 34 11.02 -18.16 6.02
N ASP A 35 10.39 -19.33 6.07
CA ASP A 35 11.06 -20.60 5.82
C ASP A 35 11.55 -20.63 4.37
N ASN A 36 12.73 -21.22 4.15
CA ASN A 36 13.40 -21.19 2.86
C ASN A 36 13.59 -22.59 2.27
N PRO A 37 12.53 -23.38 2.03
CA PRO A 37 12.63 -24.66 1.34
C PRO A 37 12.80 -24.50 -0.18
N SER A 38 12.46 -23.33 -0.73
CA SER A 38 12.63 -22.97 -2.14
C SER A 38 14.08 -22.55 -2.45
N SER A 39 14.61 -22.95 -3.61
CA SER A 39 15.96 -22.58 -4.12
C SER A 39 16.11 -21.10 -4.50
N VAL A 40 15.15 -20.25 -4.12
CA VAL A 40 15.07 -18.84 -4.46
C VAL A 40 15.72 -18.01 -3.33
N PRO A 41 16.74 -17.17 -3.62
CA PRO A 41 17.51 -16.45 -2.61
C PRO A 41 16.78 -15.25 -1.97
N THR A 42 15.47 -15.09 -2.19
CA THR A 42 14.70 -13.94 -1.67
C THR A 42 14.29 -14.15 -0.21
N VAL A 43 14.67 -13.20 0.66
CA VAL A 43 14.44 -13.21 2.12
C VAL A 43 13.10 -12.52 2.44
N GLY A 44 11.98 -13.12 2.03
CA GLY A 44 10.66 -12.64 2.45
C GLY A 44 10.21 -13.34 3.72
N CYS A 45 9.87 -12.58 4.78
CA CYS A 45 9.24 -13.10 6.00
C CYS A 45 8.14 -12.14 6.49
N VAL A 46 6.88 -12.41 6.13
CA VAL A 46 5.76 -11.50 6.46
C VAL A 46 5.56 -11.35 7.95
N ARG A 47 5.62 -12.46 8.70
CA ARG A 47 5.51 -12.44 10.15
C ARG A 47 6.62 -11.61 10.81
N CYS A 48 7.83 -11.66 10.27
CA CYS A 48 8.96 -10.85 10.75
C CYS A 48 8.73 -9.36 10.48
N THR A 49 8.25 -9.03 9.27
CA THR A 49 7.92 -7.65 8.88
C THR A 49 6.84 -7.08 9.79
N LEU A 50 5.73 -7.79 9.99
CA LEU A 50 4.64 -7.32 10.86
C LEU A 50 5.08 -7.12 12.31
N ASN A 51 5.81 -8.09 12.90
CA ASN A 51 6.37 -7.96 14.24
C ASN A 51 7.28 -6.74 14.39
N THR A 52 8.18 -6.54 13.42
CA THR A 52 9.12 -5.41 13.43
C THR A 52 8.39 -4.09 13.24
N THR A 53 7.47 -3.99 12.28
CA THR A 53 6.65 -2.81 12.04
C THR A 53 5.88 -2.40 13.29
N ILE A 54 5.18 -3.33 13.94
CA ILE A 54 4.41 -3.01 15.15
C ILE A 54 5.36 -2.53 16.25
N THR A 55 6.49 -3.20 16.45
CA THR A 55 7.51 -2.79 17.42
C THR A 55 8.03 -1.37 17.14
N GLU A 56 8.34 -1.06 15.88
CA GLU A 56 8.86 0.26 15.50
C GLU A 56 7.78 1.35 15.59
N LEU A 57 6.52 1.05 15.27
CA LEU A 57 5.42 1.99 15.48
C LEU A 57 5.25 2.30 16.98
N LEU A 58 5.34 1.31 17.86
CA LEU A 58 5.20 1.55 19.30
C LEU A 58 6.31 2.43 19.90
N LYS A 59 7.48 2.54 19.26
CA LYS A 59 8.61 3.34 19.74
C LYS A 59 8.46 4.85 19.52
N ASP A 60 7.68 5.27 18.53
CA ASP A 60 7.57 6.69 18.15
C ASP A 60 6.20 6.99 17.53
N ALA A 61 5.43 7.86 18.17
CA ALA A 61 4.05 8.21 17.80
C ALA A 61 3.91 8.87 16.41
N THR A 62 5.01 9.38 15.83
CA THR A 62 4.99 10.01 14.50
C THR A 62 5.01 8.99 13.36
N ARG A 63 5.54 7.78 13.63
CA ARG A 63 5.72 6.74 12.61
C ARG A 63 4.39 6.20 12.11
N ARG A 64 4.39 5.87 10.82
CA ARG A 64 3.24 5.40 10.04
C ARG A 64 3.65 4.21 9.19
N PHE A 65 2.72 3.31 8.92
CA PHE A 65 2.90 2.22 7.98
C PHE A 65 1.56 1.85 7.33
N ILE A 66 1.56 1.58 6.03
CA ILE A 66 0.38 1.01 5.34
C ILE A 66 0.57 -0.50 5.14
N PHE A 67 -0.49 -1.27 5.37
CA PHE A 67 -0.51 -2.71 5.12
C PHE A 67 -1.65 -3.07 4.17
N ILE A 68 -1.41 -4.01 3.25
CA ILE A 68 -2.27 -4.24 2.08
C ILE A 68 -2.98 -5.60 2.15
N GLU A 69 -2.25 -6.71 2.28
CA GLU A 69 -2.76 -8.05 1.97
C GLU A 69 -3.41 -8.76 3.18
N MET A 70 -4.75 -8.75 3.25
CA MET A 70 -5.47 -9.28 4.43
C MET A 70 -5.31 -10.78 4.64
N LYS A 71 -4.93 -11.55 3.62
CA LYS A 71 -4.55 -12.97 3.79
C LYS A 71 -3.45 -13.15 4.83
N TYR A 72 -2.42 -12.32 4.80
CA TYR A 72 -1.34 -12.41 5.77
C TYR A 72 -1.70 -11.77 7.09
N PHE A 73 -2.38 -10.62 7.05
CA PHE A 73 -2.75 -9.90 8.27
C PHE A 73 -3.70 -10.71 9.16
N SER A 74 -4.68 -11.40 8.58
CA SER A 74 -5.59 -12.29 9.30
C SER A 74 -4.87 -13.44 9.97
N ARG A 75 -3.95 -14.11 9.27
CA ARG A 75 -3.12 -15.17 9.86
C ARG A 75 -2.26 -14.64 11.02
N PHE A 76 -1.63 -13.48 10.84
CA PHE A 76 -0.85 -12.84 11.89
C PHE A 76 -1.70 -12.49 13.11
N TRP A 77 -2.93 -12.02 12.89
CA TRP A 77 -3.88 -11.74 13.94
C TRP A 77 -4.29 -12.99 14.74
N ASP A 78 -4.48 -14.12 14.06
CA ASP A 78 -4.83 -15.39 14.71
C ASP A 78 -3.71 -15.90 15.63
N GLU A 79 -2.45 -15.65 15.26
CA GLU A 79 -1.26 -16.00 16.06
C GLU A 79 -0.95 -14.98 17.19
N ALA A 80 -1.50 -13.77 17.12
CA ALA A 80 -1.24 -12.71 18.08
C ALA A 80 -1.88 -12.97 19.45
N ASP A 81 -1.13 -12.74 20.53
CA ASP A 81 -1.65 -12.79 21.88
C ASP A 81 -2.55 -11.57 22.21
N GLY A 82 -3.22 -11.61 23.36
CA GLY A 82 -4.13 -10.53 23.77
C GLY A 82 -3.47 -9.17 23.86
N LYS A 83 -2.20 -9.10 24.27
CA LYS A 83 -1.47 -7.82 24.40
C LYS A 83 -1.15 -7.24 23.02
N LEU A 84 -0.63 -8.07 22.11
CA LEU A 84 -0.30 -7.66 20.75
C LEU A 84 -1.57 -7.25 19.97
N ARG A 85 -2.67 -7.97 20.16
CA ARG A 85 -3.98 -7.60 19.57
C ARG A 85 -4.45 -6.22 20.00
N GLU A 86 -4.34 -5.88 21.28
CA GLU A 86 -4.69 -4.54 21.76
C GLU A 86 -3.76 -3.45 21.20
N GLN A 87 -2.46 -3.74 21.10
CA GLN A 87 -1.50 -2.81 20.47
C GLN A 87 -1.84 -2.55 19.01
N ILE A 88 -2.17 -3.59 18.24
CA ILE A 88 -2.58 -3.47 16.83
C ILE A 88 -3.86 -2.64 16.72
N ARG A 89 -4.88 -2.94 17.54
CA ARG A 89 -6.13 -2.17 17.58
C ARG A 89 -5.87 -0.69 17.86
N GLN A 90 -5.01 -0.40 18.83
CA GLN A 90 -4.62 0.96 19.16
C GLN A 90 -3.96 1.65 17.96
N LEU A 91 -2.97 1.03 17.33
CA LEU A 91 -2.26 1.59 16.18
C LEU A 91 -3.20 1.84 14.98
N ILE A 92 -4.15 0.95 14.73
CA ILE A 92 -5.17 1.12 13.66
C ILE A 92 -6.12 2.27 14.01
N LYS A 93 -6.61 2.33 15.24
CA LYS A 93 -7.47 3.41 15.71
C LYS A 93 -6.79 4.78 15.61
N GLU A 94 -5.49 4.84 15.87
CA GLU A 94 -4.68 6.05 15.77
C GLU A 94 -4.29 6.41 14.32
N ARG A 95 -4.64 5.57 13.32
CA ARG A 95 -4.19 5.68 11.92
C ARG A 95 -2.66 5.69 11.80
N ARG A 96 -2.01 4.87 12.63
CA ARG A 96 -0.55 4.68 12.64
C ARG A 96 -0.14 3.43 11.88
N LEU A 97 -0.96 2.39 11.99
CA LEU A 97 -1.00 1.27 11.06
C LEU A 97 -2.29 1.41 10.26
N GLU A 98 -2.19 1.72 8.98
CA GLU A 98 -3.37 1.91 8.13
C GLU A 98 -3.54 0.75 7.16
N ILE A 99 -4.77 0.24 7.05
CA ILE A 99 -5.11 -0.82 6.11
C ILE A 99 -5.55 -0.16 4.80
N VAL A 100 -4.80 -0.39 3.73
CA VAL A 100 -5.09 0.10 2.38
C VAL A 100 -5.45 -1.08 1.47
N ASN A 101 -6.25 -0.83 0.44
CA ASN A 101 -6.85 -1.86 -0.41
C ASN A 101 -7.78 -2.88 0.27
N GLY A 102 -7.48 -3.35 1.50
CA GLY A 102 -8.37 -4.12 2.37
C GLY A 102 -8.88 -5.46 1.86
N GLY A 103 -8.60 -5.83 0.60
CA GLY A 103 -8.92 -7.12 0.05
C GLY A 103 -8.05 -8.23 0.63
N TRP A 104 -8.51 -9.46 0.46
CA TRP A 104 -7.73 -10.63 0.83
C TRP A 104 -6.35 -10.64 0.16
N VAL A 105 -6.31 -10.22 -1.11
CA VAL A 105 -5.10 -10.03 -1.91
C VAL A 105 -5.17 -8.73 -2.70
N MET A 106 -4.01 -8.28 -3.21
CA MET A 106 -3.96 -7.27 -4.26
C MET A 106 -4.27 -7.93 -5.61
N SER A 107 -5.55 -8.15 -5.92
CA SER A 107 -5.97 -8.95 -7.07
C SER A 107 -5.47 -8.41 -8.41
N ASP A 108 -5.22 -9.31 -9.36
CA ASP A 108 -4.92 -8.93 -10.74
C ASP A 108 -6.09 -8.15 -11.38
N ALA A 109 -5.79 -7.35 -12.42
CA ALA A 109 -6.76 -6.53 -13.13
C ALA A 109 -7.04 -6.99 -14.58
N GLY A 110 -6.33 -7.99 -15.10
CA GLY A 110 -6.46 -8.47 -16.49
C GLY A 110 -7.21 -9.79 -16.66
N VAL A 111 -7.13 -10.70 -15.71
CA VAL A 111 -7.65 -12.08 -15.78
C VAL A 111 -8.61 -12.44 -14.63
N THR A 112 -9.16 -11.44 -13.95
CA THR A 112 -10.12 -11.62 -12.85
C THR A 112 -11.56 -11.35 -13.30
N MET A 113 -12.50 -12.14 -12.79
CA MET A 113 -13.93 -11.84 -12.94
C MET A 113 -14.36 -10.86 -11.85
N TYR A 114 -15.30 -9.97 -12.17
CA TYR A 114 -15.75 -8.95 -11.21
C TYR A 114 -16.36 -9.54 -9.93
N ASN A 115 -17.00 -10.72 -10.01
CA ASN A 115 -17.50 -11.42 -8.83
C ASN A 115 -16.36 -11.85 -7.90
N ASP A 116 -15.26 -12.37 -8.43
CA ASP A 116 -14.10 -12.79 -7.63
C ASP A 116 -13.43 -11.58 -6.96
N ILE A 117 -13.39 -10.43 -7.66
CA ILE A 117 -12.93 -9.16 -7.10
C ILE A 117 -13.81 -8.76 -5.90
N ILE A 118 -15.14 -8.87 -6.03
CA ILE A 118 -16.09 -8.55 -4.96
C ILE A 118 -15.95 -9.52 -3.79
N ASP A 119 -15.90 -10.82 -4.04
CA ASP A 119 -15.85 -11.85 -3.00
C ASP A 119 -14.58 -11.73 -2.17
N GLN A 120 -13.42 -11.58 -2.82
CA GLN A 120 -12.14 -11.48 -2.11
C GLN A 120 -12.00 -10.15 -1.34
N HIS A 121 -12.59 -9.05 -1.82
CA HIS A 121 -12.66 -7.80 -1.05
C HIS A 121 -13.62 -7.92 0.13
N THR A 122 -14.77 -8.56 -0.07
CA THR A 122 -15.76 -8.77 0.99
C THR A 122 -15.16 -9.59 2.13
N LEU A 123 -14.41 -10.65 1.81
CA LEU A 123 -13.70 -11.45 2.83
C LEU A 123 -12.74 -10.61 3.67
N GLY A 124 -11.95 -9.75 3.04
CA GLY A 124 -11.04 -8.84 3.75
C GLY A 124 -11.79 -7.78 4.58
N PHE A 125 -12.81 -7.16 4.00
CA PHE A 125 -13.60 -6.12 4.65
C PHE A 125 -14.39 -6.64 5.86
N ASP A 126 -14.96 -7.84 5.77
CA ASP A 126 -15.66 -8.48 6.90
C ASP A 126 -14.68 -8.72 8.05
N PHE A 127 -13.50 -9.29 7.76
CA PHE A 127 -12.46 -9.47 8.77
C PHE A 127 -12.06 -8.13 9.43
N ILE A 128 -11.84 -7.08 8.64
CA ILE A 128 -11.44 -5.77 9.16
C ILE A 128 -12.55 -5.17 10.03
N ARG A 129 -13.79 -5.19 9.54
CA ARG A 129 -14.95 -4.66 10.27
C ARG A 129 -15.13 -5.37 11.60
N ASP A 130 -15.10 -6.70 11.59
CA ASP A 130 -15.41 -7.51 12.76
C ASP A 130 -14.28 -7.45 13.81
N THR A 131 -13.04 -7.19 13.36
CA THR A 131 -11.85 -7.16 14.24
C THR A 131 -11.51 -5.76 14.76
N PHE A 132 -11.66 -4.74 13.91
CA PHE A 132 -11.16 -3.37 14.14
C PHE A 132 -12.25 -2.29 14.03
N GLY A 133 -13.46 -2.65 13.59
CA GLY A 133 -14.58 -1.74 13.38
C GLY A 133 -14.62 -1.15 11.97
N SER A 134 -15.78 -0.61 11.59
CA SER A 134 -16.06 -0.09 10.24
C SER A 134 -15.15 1.05 9.79
N CYS A 135 -14.59 1.81 10.73
CA CYS A 135 -13.68 2.90 10.41
C CYS A 135 -12.24 2.43 10.13
N ALA A 136 -11.88 1.17 10.37
CA ALA A 136 -10.50 0.72 10.20
C ALA A 136 -10.04 0.65 8.74
N GLN A 137 -10.96 0.34 7.82
CA GLN A 137 -10.69 0.31 6.39
C GLN A 137 -10.43 1.73 5.86
N SER A 138 -9.33 1.92 5.12
CA SER A 138 -9.13 3.16 4.36
C SER A 138 -9.95 3.15 3.07
N ARG A 139 -10.20 4.34 2.54
CA ARG A 139 -10.91 4.55 1.27
C ARG A 139 -9.93 4.72 0.10
N THR A 140 -8.76 4.07 0.21
CA THR A 140 -7.68 4.12 -0.80
C THR A 140 -7.35 2.72 -1.31
N GLY A 141 -7.53 2.53 -2.62
CA GLY A 141 -7.10 1.35 -3.34
C GLY A 141 -5.60 1.41 -3.62
N TRP A 142 -4.94 0.26 -3.63
CA TRP A 142 -3.49 0.17 -3.81
C TRP A 142 -3.14 -0.92 -4.81
N HIS A 143 -2.97 -0.55 -6.08
CA HIS A 143 -2.69 -1.45 -7.20
C HIS A 143 -1.36 -1.11 -7.88
N VAL A 144 -0.28 -1.24 -7.13
CA VAL A 144 1.03 -0.81 -7.63
C VAL A 144 1.75 -1.85 -8.50
N ASP A 145 1.35 -3.12 -8.44
CA ASP A 145 2.08 -4.22 -9.11
C ASP A 145 1.28 -4.96 -10.20
N GLN A 146 0.02 -4.58 -10.45
CA GLN A 146 -0.80 -5.17 -11.51
C GLN A 146 -0.20 -4.85 -12.88
N PHE A 147 -0.22 -5.81 -13.80
CA PHE A 147 0.29 -5.61 -15.17
C PHE A 147 -0.75 -4.91 -16.06
N GLY A 148 -1.02 -3.64 -15.74
CA GLY A 148 -2.12 -2.85 -16.30
C GLY A 148 -3.34 -2.80 -15.39
N HIS A 149 -4.31 -1.94 -15.73
CA HIS A 149 -5.45 -1.65 -14.88
C HIS A 149 -6.75 -1.66 -15.69
N SER A 150 -7.78 -2.35 -15.19
CA SER A 150 -9.06 -2.42 -15.86
C SER A 150 -10.04 -1.37 -15.36
N ARG A 151 -10.81 -0.83 -16.31
CA ARG A 151 -11.87 0.13 -16.03
C ARG A 151 -12.96 -0.47 -15.14
N GLU A 152 -13.26 -1.76 -15.31
CA GLU A 152 -14.27 -2.47 -14.51
C GLU A 152 -13.83 -2.61 -13.06
N HIS A 153 -12.57 -2.96 -12.80
CA HIS A 153 -12.05 -3.05 -11.42
C HIS A 153 -12.13 -1.69 -10.71
N ALA A 154 -11.74 -0.60 -11.39
CA ALA A 154 -11.88 0.73 -10.83
C ALA A 154 -13.36 1.14 -10.63
N SER A 155 -14.28 0.71 -11.50
CA SER A 155 -15.73 0.89 -11.32
C SER A 155 -16.25 0.13 -10.09
N VAL A 156 -15.80 -1.10 -9.87
CA VAL A 156 -16.11 -1.86 -8.65
C VAL A 156 -15.58 -1.15 -7.40
N PHE A 157 -14.37 -0.60 -7.45
CA PHE A 157 -13.78 0.15 -6.32
C PHE A 157 -14.62 1.37 -5.92
N THR A 158 -15.09 2.16 -6.89
CA THR A 158 -15.97 3.29 -6.57
C THR A 158 -17.25 2.86 -5.84
N GLN A 159 -17.81 1.70 -6.20
CA GLN A 159 -19.01 1.15 -5.58
C GLN A 159 -18.73 0.55 -4.18
N MET A 160 -17.50 0.13 -3.92
CA MET A 160 -17.02 -0.26 -2.59
C MET A 160 -16.74 0.93 -1.66
N GLY A 161 -16.82 2.17 -2.18
CA GLY A 161 -16.61 3.39 -1.39
C GLY A 161 -15.18 3.91 -1.39
N TYR A 162 -14.33 3.47 -2.32
CA TYR A 162 -13.00 4.05 -2.54
C TYR A 162 -13.10 5.47 -3.09
N ASP A 163 -12.28 6.38 -2.53
CA ASP A 163 -12.12 7.76 -3.00
C ASP A 163 -10.92 7.89 -3.94
N SER A 164 -9.89 7.05 -3.74
CA SER A 164 -8.66 7.08 -4.52
C SER A 164 -8.12 5.70 -4.85
N LEU A 165 -7.28 5.63 -5.89
CA LEU A 165 -6.54 4.44 -6.31
C LEU A 165 -5.13 4.83 -6.73
N PHE A 166 -4.13 4.24 -6.08
CA PHE A 166 -2.74 4.33 -6.51
C PHE A 166 -2.42 3.20 -7.46
N ILE A 167 -1.81 3.54 -8.60
CA ILE A 167 -1.41 2.58 -9.63
C ILE A 167 0.06 2.70 -9.98
N GLY A 168 0.72 1.58 -10.30
CA GLY A 168 2.16 1.59 -10.59
C GLY A 168 2.51 1.32 -12.05
N ARG A 169 1.96 0.27 -12.66
CA ARG A 169 2.40 -0.17 -13.99
C ARG A 169 1.41 0.23 -15.08
N ILE A 170 1.79 1.23 -15.86
CA ILE A 170 1.14 1.61 -17.11
C ILE A 170 2.11 1.44 -18.28
N ASP A 171 1.60 1.57 -19.51
CA ASP A 171 2.46 1.57 -20.70
C ASP A 171 3.56 2.64 -20.59
N PHE A 172 4.80 2.29 -20.95
CA PHE A 172 5.94 3.18 -20.77
C PHE A 172 5.84 4.46 -21.62
N GLN A 173 5.17 4.43 -22.77
CA GLN A 173 4.92 5.62 -23.59
C GLN A 173 3.87 6.51 -22.92
N ASP A 174 2.84 5.91 -22.31
CA ASP A 174 1.84 6.65 -21.53
C ASP A 174 2.48 7.28 -20.28
N LEU A 175 3.33 6.55 -19.56
CA LEU A 175 4.07 7.09 -18.41
C LEU A 175 4.96 8.27 -18.80
N ALA A 176 5.76 8.15 -19.86
CA ALA A 176 6.60 9.24 -20.35
C ALA A 176 5.77 10.48 -20.73
N ASN A 177 4.66 10.26 -21.43
CA ASN A 177 3.74 11.33 -21.83
C ASN A 177 3.08 12.01 -20.62
N ARG A 178 2.67 11.25 -19.60
CA ARG A 178 2.09 11.78 -18.35
C ARG A 178 3.09 12.56 -17.52
N LYS A 179 4.33 12.09 -17.42
CA LYS A 179 5.42 12.84 -16.77
C LYS A 179 5.63 14.19 -17.48
N LEU A 180 5.75 14.17 -18.81
CA LEU A 180 5.94 15.38 -19.62
C LEU A 180 4.77 16.38 -19.51
N LYS A 181 3.53 15.88 -19.38
CA LYS A 181 2.32 16.71 -19.33
C LYS A 181 1.81 16.97 -17.91
N GLN A 182 2.49 16.49 -16.88
CA GLN A 182 2.03 16.58 -15.48
C GLN A 182 0.63 15.96 -15.27
N HIS A 183 0.37 14.80 -15.89
CA HIS A 183 -0.92 14.08 -15.87
C HIS A 183 -0.82 12.71 -15.17
N LEU A 184 0.06 12.56 -14.18
CA LEU A 184 0.13 11.35 -13.35
C LEU A 184 -1.08 11.23 -12.42
N GLU A 185 -1.73 12.34 -12.10
CA GLU A 185 -2.94 12.41 -11.31
C GLU A 185 -4.12 12.75 -12.21
N LEU A 186 -5.23 12.02 -12.06
CA LEU A 186 -6.45 12.28 -12.82
C LEU A 186 -7.70 11.83 -12.09
N VAL A 187 -8.83 12.30 -12.58
CA VAL A 187 -10.16 11.85 -12.18
C VAL A 187 -10.66 10.85 -13.23
N TRP A 188 -10.70 9.57 -12.89
CA TRP A 188 -11.09 8.50 -13.82
C TRP A 188 -12.60 8.27 -13.77
N LYS A 189 -13.31 8.58 -14.86
CA LYS A 189 -14.70 8.17 -15.06
C LYS A 189 -14.75 6.72 -15.54
N THR A 190 -15.01 5.80 -14.63
CA THR A 190 -14.90 4.35 -14.87
C THR A 190 -16.19 3.75 -15.45
N SER A 191 -17.34 4.39 -15.25
CA SER A 191 -18.60 3.97 -15.88
C SER A 191 -19.47 5.17 -16.32
N PRO A 192 -19.00 5.96 -17.31
CA PRO A 192 -19.63 7.24 -17.67
C PRO A 192 -21.04 7.09 -18.26
N ARG A 193 -21.35 5.94 -18.87
CA ARG A 193 -22.66 5.71 -19.51
C ARG A 193 -23.72 5.14 -18.57
N ASN A 194 -23.32 4.31 -17.60
CA ASN A 194 -24.26 3.56 -16.77
C ASN A 194 -24.38 4.16 -15.36
N LEU A 195 -23.24 4.39 -14.70
CA LEU A 195 -23.21 4.89 -13.32
C LEU A 195 -22.98 6.41 -13.25
N GLY A 196 -22.52 7.02 -14.33
CA GLY A 196 -22.23 8.45 -14.40
C GLY A 196 -21.16 8.85 -13.40
N ASP A 197 -21.36 9.95 -12.71
CA ASP A 197 -20.37 10.46 -11.75
C ASP A 197 -20.23 9.60 -10.48
N ARG A 198 -21.17 8.68 -10.21
CA ARG A 198 -21.06 7.71 -9.10
C ARG A 198 -19.90 6.72 -9.29
N ALA A 199 -19.41 6.57 -10.51
CA ALA A 199 -18.26 5.74 -10.86
C ALA A 199 -17.09 6.63 -11.29
N THR A 200 -16.69 7.50 -10.37
CA THR A 200 -15.56 8.42 -10.54
C THR A 200 -14.56 8.17 -9.42
N LEU A 201 -13.30 7.98 -9.79
CA LEU A 201 -12.22 7.65 -8.85
C LEU A 201 -11.04 8.58 -9.08
N PHE A 202 -10.46 9.14 -8.01
CA PHE A 202 -9.17 9.81 -8.13
C PHE A 202 -8.09 8.75 -8.32
N VAL A 203 -7.25 8.90 -9.34
CA VAL A 203 -6.18 7.96 -9.66
C VAL A 203 -4.86 8.68 -9.68
N GLN A 204 -3.89 8.12 -8.97
CA GLN A 204 -2.51 8.57 -8.98
C GLN A 204 -1.62 7.46 -9.52
N THR A 205 -1.01 7.71 -10.68
CA THR A 205 0.10 6.88 -11.19
C THR A 205 1.37 7.25 -10.43
N THR A 206 2.02 6.26 -9.82
CA THR A 206 3.27 6.48 -9.11
C THR A 206 4.39 6.85 -10.07
N TYR A 207 5.33 7.68 -9.60
CA TYR A 207 6.34 8.26 -10.48
C TYR A 207 7.38 7.24 -10.96
N ASP A 208 7.94 6.42 -10.07
CA ASP A 208 8.96 5.40 -10.38
C ASP A 208 8.58 4.02 -9.82
N GLY A 209 7.40 3.53 -10.19
CA GLY A 209 6.84 2.31 -9.59
C GLY A 209 6.53 2.53 -8.11
N TYR A 210 6.70 1.51 -7.28
CA TYR A 210 6.40 1.58 -5.83
C TYR A 210 7.67 1.52 -4.97
N TYR A 211 8.79 1.96 -5.53
CA TYR A 211 10.08 1.92 -4.85
C TYR A 211 10.42 3.29 -4.27
N ALA A 212 11.18 3.28 -3.17
CA ALA A 212 11.84 4.50 -2.73
C ALA A 212 12.89 4.94 -3.77
N PRO A 213 13.22 6.25 -3.85
CA PRO A 213 14.40 6.69 -4.58
C PRO A 213 15.63 5.90 -4.13
N ALA A 214 16.55 5.59 -5.04
CA ALA A 214 17.64 4.64 -4.82
C ALA A 214 18.51 5.00 -3.59
N GLU A 215 18.68 6.29 -3.33
CA GLU A 215 19.46 6.84 -2.22
C GLU A 215 18.76 6.69 -0.85
N TYR A 216 17.48 6.31 -0.83
CA TYR A 216 16.62 6.24 0.36
C TYR A 216 16.04 4.84 0.59
N VAL A 217 16.69 3.80 0.04
CA VAL A 217 16.31 2.40 0.29
C VAL A 217 16.96 1.91 1.58
N PHE A 218 16.23 1.88 2.70
CA PHE A 218 16.79 1.51 4.01
C PHE A 218 16.54 0.06 4.45
N ASP A 219 15.94 -0.76 3.58
CA ASP A 219 15.60 -2.15 3.90
C ASP A 219 16.82 -3.10 3.83
N ASN A 220 17.90 -2.68 3.16
CA ASN A 220 19.07 -3.52 2.92
C ASN A 220 20.16 -3.29 3.98
N LYS A 221 20.65 -4.36 4.60
CA LYS A 221 21.66 -4.35 5.70
C LYS A 221 23.00 -3.66 5.35
N GLN A 222 23.23 -3.30 4.08
CA GLN A 222 24.49 -2.70 3.62
C GLN A 222 24.51 -1.18 3.73
N ILE A 223 23.37 -0.52 3.92
CA ILE A 223 23.36 0.93 4.13
C ILE A 223 23.54 1.17 5.62
N GLN A 224 24.78 1.49 6.02
CA GLN A 224 24.99 2.14 7.30
C GLN A 224 24.27 3.48 7.23
N VAL A 225 23.09 3.55 7.85
CA VAL A 225 22.40 4.82 8.07
C VAL A 225 23.34 5.65 8.93
N ASP A 226 23.99 6.65 8.32
CA ASP A 226 24.76 7.63 9.07
C ASP A 226 23.80 8.29 10.06
N PRO A 227 24.04 8.21 11.38
CA PRO A 227 23.15 8.81 12.38
C PRO A 227 23.00 10.34 12.24
N ASN A 228 23.83 10.99 11.41
CA ASN A 228 23.74 12.42 11.06
C ASN A 228 22.88 12.73 9.81
N VAL A 229 22.18 11.73 9.25
CA VAL A 229 21.20 11.91 8.15
C VAL A 229 19.96 12.61 8.70
N GLN A 230 20.02 13.92 8.91
CA GLN A 230 18.84 14.67 9.41
C GLN A 230 18.46 15.86 8.53
N GLU A 231 19.40 16.65 7.99
CA GLU A 231 19.04 17.87 7.25
C GLU A 231 19.48 17.86 5.78
N ARG A 232 20.75 17.52 5.49
CA ARG A 232 21.27 17.45 4.12
C ARG A 232 20.53 16.41 3.26
N SER A 233 20.04 15.34 3.91
CA SER A 233 19.24 14.31 3.28
C SER A 233 17.81 14.77 2.97
N ALA A 234 17.24 15.70 3.75
CA ALA A 234 15.95 16.31 3.43
C ALA A 234 16.07 17.26 2.23
N TYR A 235 17.09 18.13 2.22
CA TYR A 235 17.37 19.01 1.06
C TYR A 235 17.63 18.22 -0.22
N ASN A 236 18.43 17.15 -0.14
CA ASN A 236 18.68 16.29 -1.30
C ASN A 236 17.41 15.58 -1.78
N LEU A 237 16.53 15.15 -0.85
CA LEU A 237 15.26 14.53 -1.20
C LEU A 237 14.37 15.52 -1.93
N VAL A 238 14.21 16.74 -1.39
CA VAL A 238 13.39 17.78 -2.05
C VAL A 238 13.96 18.13 -3.41
N ARG A 239 15.28 18.27 -3.54
CA ARG A 239 15.94 18.51 -4.83
C ARG A 239 15.66 17.37 -5.83
N LEU A 240 15.83 16.12 -5.42
CA LEU A 240 15.52 14.95 -6.24
C LEU A 240 14.05 14.92 -6.67
N LEU A 241 13.14 15.34 -5.80
CA LEU A 241 11.71 15.40 -6.10
C LEU A 241 11.32 16.59 -6.98
N GLN A 242 12.08 17.69 -6.96
CA GLN A 242 11.88 18.85 -7.84
C GLN A 242 12.44 18.64 -9.25
N GLU A 243 13.50 17.83 -9.37
CA GLU A 243 14.09 17.45 -10.66
C GLU A 243 13.22 16.43 -11.43
N ARG A 244 12.28 15.79 -10.73
CA ARG A 244 11.33 14.78 -11.24
C ARG A 244 10.03 15.43 -11.68
#